data_AF-A0A4Q5QCT8-F1
#
_entry.id   AF-A0A4Q5QCT8-F1
#
_cell.length_a   1.000
_cell.length_b   1.000
_cell.length_c   1.000
_cell.angle_alpha   90.00
_cell.angle_beta   90.00
_cell.angle_gamma   90.00
#
_symmetry.space_group_name_H-M   'P 1'
#
loop_
_entity.id
_entity.type
_entity.pdbx_description
1 polymer ?
#
loop_
_entity_poly.entity_id
_entity_poly.type
_entity_poly.pdbx_seq_one_letter_code
_entity_poly.pdbx_strand_id
1 'polypeptide(L)' 'IQVFFYKRTGKRVFRMAPIHHHFEQLGWAEATVVIRFWIIALVLALVGLSTLKLR' A
#
# COMPACT_ATOMS: atom_id res chain seq x y z
N ILE A 1 -2.05 6.81 9.37
CA ILE A 1 -2.77 7.88 8.61
C ILE A 1 -4.28 7.81 8.82
N GLN A 2 -4.98 6.76 8.36
CA GLN A 2 -6.45 6.66 8.43
C GLN A 2 -7.05 6.96 9.82
N VAL A 3 -6.57 6.25 10.87
CA VAL A 3 -7.10 6.41 12.24
C VAL A 3 -6.90 7.84 12.76
N PHE A 4 -5.73 8.41 12.52
CA PHE A 4 -5.40 9.78 12.93
C PHE A 4 -6.33 10.80 12.25
N PHE A 5 -6.54 10.67 10.93
CA PHE A 5 -7.40 11.58 10.17
C PHE A 5 -8.87 11.46 10.60
N TYR A 6 -9.36 10.24 10.82
CA TYR A 6 -10.72 10.00 11.30
C TYR A 6 -10.97 10.61 12.68
N LYS A 7 -10.02 10.44 13.61
CA LYS A 7 -10.10 11.06 14.95
C LYS A 7 -10.11 12.59 14.93
N ARG A 8 -9.52 13.21 13.91
CA ARG A 8 -9.44 14.69 13.80
C ARG A 8 -10.60 15.31 13.02
N THR A 9 -11.12 14.62 12.00
CA THR A 9 -12.06 15.20 11.04
C THR A 9 -13.40 14.47 10.94
N GLY A 10 -13.52 13.28 11.54
CA GLY A 10 -14.66 12.38 11.38
C GLY A 10 -14.81 11.77 9.99
N LYS A 11 -13.94 12.12 9.04
CA LYS A 11 -13.97 11.62 7.65
C LYS A 11 -12.90 10.54 7.45
N ARG A 12 -13.13 9.64 6.50
CA ARG A 12 -12.15 8.60 6.12
C ARG A 12 -11.39 9.04 4.86
N VAL A 13 -10.08 8.80 4.82
CA VAL A 13 -9.23 9.05 3.64
C VAL A 13 -9.36 7.89 2.65
N PHE A 14 -9.26 6.66 3.15
CA PHE A 14 -9.48 5.45 2.37
C PHE A 14 -10.89 4.90 2.64
N ARG A 15 -11.49 4.21 1.67
CA ARG A 15 -12.76 3.50 1.90
C ARG A 15 -12.65 2.47 3.05
N MET A 16 -11.52 1.74 3.09
CA MET A 16 -11.13 0.85 4.18
C MET A 16 -9.61 0.90 4.37
N ALA A 17 -9.14 0.64 5.60
CA ALA A 17 -7.74 0.46 5.91
C ALA A 17 -7.54 -0.91 6.56
N PRO A 18 -6.45 -1.65 6.27
CA PRO A 18 -5.26 -1.25 5.50
C PRO A 18 -5.50 -1.06 3.99
N ILE A 19 -4.51 -0.51 3.28
CA ILE A 19 -4.68 -0.02 1.91
C ILE A 19 -5.07 -1.10 0.87
N HIS A 20 -4.77 -2.39 1.08
CA HIS A 20 -5.18 -3.44 0.14
C HIS A 20 -6.71 -3.58 0.09
N HIS A 21 -7.40 -3.51 1.23
CA HIS A 21 -8.87 -3.52 1.27
C HIS A 21 -9.50 -2.30 0.62
N HIS A 22 -8.79 -1.18 0.53
CA HIS A 22 -9.26 -0.03 -0.24
C HIS A 22 -9.43 -0.37 -1.72
N PHE A 23 -8.50 -1.17 -2.28
CA PHE A 23 -8.55 -1.62 -3.67
C PHE A 23 -9.60 -2.72 -3.88
N GLU A 24 -9.80 -3.62 -2.92
CA GLU A 24 -10.91 -4.59 -2.97
C GLU A 24 -12.26 -3.88 -2.99
N GLN A 25 -12.46 -2.85 -2.15
CA GLN A 25 -13.68 -2.03 -2.17
C GLN A 25 -13.83 -1.15 -3.43
N LEU A 26 -12.78 -1.04 -4.24
CA LEU A 26 -12.81 -0.44 -5.58
C LEU A 26 -13.20 -1.46 -6.67
N GLY A 27 -13.42 -2.73 -6.30
CA GLY A 27 -13.81 -3.81 -7.20
C GLY A 27 -12.63 -4.62 -7.76
N TRP A 28 -11.42 -4.48 -7.21
CA TRP A 28 -10.29 -5.29 -7.66
C TRP A 28 -10.37 -6.69 -7.06
N ALA A 29 -10.06 -7.70 -7.86
CA ALA A 29 -9.86 -9.05 -7.36
C ALA A 29 -8.64 -9.09 -6.42
N GLU A 30 -8.75 -9.83 -5.32
CA GLU A 30 -7.70 -9.97 -4.31
C GLU A 30 -6.35 -10.35 -4.94
N ALA A 31 -6.34 -11.35 -5.83
CA ALA A 31 -5.14 -11.77 -6.55
C ALA A 31 -4.49 -10.63 -7.37
N THR A 32 -5.29 -9.74 -7.96
CA THR A 32 -4.78 -8.57 -8.70
C THR A 32 -4.10 -7.58 -7.76
N VAL A 33 -4.67 -7.34 -6.58
CA VAL A 33 -4.07 -6.47 -5.56
C VAL A 33 -2.74 -7.06 -5.08
N VAL A 34 -2.73 -8.35 -4.74
CA VAL A 34 -1.53 -9.06 -4.25
C VAL A 34 -0.39 -9.00 -5.27
N ILE A 35 -0.64 -9.36 -6.54
CA ILE A 35 0.39 -9.36 -7.59
C ILE A 35 0.97 -7.96 -7.81
N ARG A 36 0.12 -6.91 -7.82
CA ARG A 36 0.59 -5.53 -7.98
C ARG A 36 1.45 -5.07 -6.80
N PHE A 37 1.08 -5.47 -5.58
CA PHE A 37 1.88 -5.16 -4.39
C PHE A 37 3.23 -5.87 -4.41
N TRP A 38 3.29 -7.11 -4.91
CA TRP A 38 4.57 -7.81 -5.11
C TRP A 38 5.48 -7.13 -6.12
N ILE A 39 4.93 -6.63 -7.25
CA ILE A 39 5.71 -5.87 -8.22
C ILE A 39 6.32 -4.62 -7.57
N ILE A 40 5.53 -3.87 -6.80
CA ILE A 40 6.01 -2.69 -6.08
C ILE A 40 7.09 -3.08 -5.05
N ALA A 41 6.86 -4.15 -4.28
CA ALA A 41 7.82 -4.64 -3.29
C ALA A 41 9.16 -5.05 -3.93
N LEU A 42 9.12 -5.74 -5.08
CA LEU A 42 10.30 -6.12 -5.83
C LEU A 42 11.08 -4.89 -6.33
N VAL A 43 10.38 -3.91 -6.91
CA VAL A 43 11.02 -2.66 -7.37
C VAL A 43 11.67 -1.92 -6.21
N LEU A 44 10.99 -1.79 -5.07
CA LEU A 44 11.55 -1.15 -3.88
C LEU A 44 12.72 -1.94 -3.29
N ALA A 45 12.69 -3.28 -3.35
CA ALA A 45 13.81 -4.11 -2.92
C ALA A 45 15.04 -3.88 -3.80
N LEU A 46 14.88 -3.81 -5.13
CA LEU A 46 15.96 -3.49 -6.06
C LEU A 46 16.52 -2.08 -5.83
N VAL A 47 15.66 -1.10 -5.55
CA VAL A 47 16.08 0.26 -5.17
C VAL A 47 16.86 0.23 -3.85
N GLY A 48 16.42 -0.54 -2.85
CA GLY A 48 17.16 -0.71 -1.61
C GLY A 48 18.55 -1.31 -1.84
N LEU A 49 18.64 -2.35 -2.68
CA LEU A 49 19.90 -2.97 -3.05
C LEU A 49 20.82 -2.02 -3.81
N SER A 50 20.30 -1.16 -4.68
CA SER A 50 21.12 -0.18 -5.40
C SER A 50 21.72 0.89 -4.48
N THR A 51 21.10 1.16 -3.33
CA THR A 51 21.67 2.06 -2.31
C THR A 51 22.74 1.41 -1.44
N LEU A 52 22.84 0.08 -1.44
CA LEU A 52 23.80 -0.64 -0.63
C LEU A 52 25.21 -0.45 -1.21
N LYS A 53 26.03 0.38 -0.56
CA LYS A 53 27.44 0.52 -0.90
C LYS A 53 28.18 -0.74 -0.46
N LEU A 54 28.41 -1.65 -1.40
CA LEU A 54 29.38 -2.73 -1.25
C LEU A 54 30.79 -2.12 -1.42
N ARG A 55 31.36 -1.65 -0.31
CA ARG A 55 32.77 -1.26 -0.21
C ARG A 55 33.39 -1.98 0.98
#